data_AF-A0A947FQM0-F1
#
_entry.id   AF-A0A947FQM0-F1
#
_cell.length_a   1.000
_cell.length_b   1.000
_cell.length_c   1.000
_cell.angle_alpha   90.00
_cell.angle_beta   90.00
_cell.angle_gamma   90.00
#
_symmetry.space_group_name_H-M   'P 1'
#
loop_
_entity.id
_entity.type
_entity.pdbx_description
1 polymer ?
#
loop_
_entity_poly.entity_id
_entity_poly.type
_entity_poly.pdbx_seq_one_letter_code
_entity_poly.pdbx_strand_id
1 'polypeptide(L)'
;MSVFERYLTLWVGLCIVVGIGLGELFPVAFQAVGRLEIAHINLPVAVLIWLMIIPMLLKVDFGALSQVREHWRGIGVTLFINWAVKPFSMALLGWLFIRGVFAPYLPADQLDAYIAGLILLAAAPCT
;
A
#
# COMPACT_ATOMS: atom_id res chain seq x y z
N MET A 1 -11.87 -16.32 17.04
CA MET A 1 -10.51 -16.25 16.47
C MET A 1 -10.22 -17.57 15.78
N SER A 2 -10.44 -17.62 14.46
CA SER A 2 -10.04 -18.78 13.66
C SER A 2 -8.51 -18.96 13.71
N VAL A 3 -8.01 -20.17 13.44
CA VAL A 3 -6.55 -20.44 13.37
C VAL A 3 -5.88 -19.50 12.36
N PHE A 4 -6.59 -19.14 11.28
CA PHE A 4 -6.14 -18.20 10.26
C PHE A 4 -5.95 -16.78 10.82
N GLU A 5 -6.96 -16.21 11.50
CA GLU A 5 -6.86 -14.88 12.12
C GLU A 5 -5.72 -14.81 13.14
N ARG A 6 -5.54 -15.87 13.93
CA ARG A 6 -4.51 -15.92 14.97
C ARG A 6 -3.09 -15.91 14.40
N TYR A 7 -2.87 -16.54 13.25
CA TYR A 7 -1.55 -16.66 12.62
C TYR A 7 -1.42 -15.85 11.33
N LEU A 8 -2.27 -14.83 11.12
CA LEU A 8 -2.31 -14.05 9.89
C LEU A 8 -0.93 -13.48 9.51
N THR A 9 -0.18 -12.95 10.47
CA THR A 9 1.18 -12.42 10.23
C THR A 9 2.13 -13.49 9.70
N LEU A 10 2.05 -14.73 10.22
CA LEU A 10 2.87 -15.84 9.74
C LEU A 10 2.46 -16.27 8.34
N TRP A 11 1.16 -16.33 8.07
CA TRP A 11 0.64 -16.65 6.73
C TRP A 11 1.07 -15.60 5.70
N VAL A 12 0.96 -14.31 6.03
CA VAL A 12 1.42 -13.22 5.14
C VAL A 12 2.92 -13.33 4.90
N GLY A 13 3.72 -13.54 5.95
CA GLY A 13 5.17 -13.73 5.81
C GLY A 13 5.51 -14.94 4.92
N LEU A 14 4.82 -16.06 5.11
CA LEU A 14 5.00 -17.26 4.28
C LEU A 14 4.61 -17.00 2.82
N CYS A 15 3.50 -16.31 2.56
CA CYS A 15 3.10 -15.92 1.21
C CYS A 15 4.14 -15.01 0.52
N ILE A 16 4.77 -14.08 1.26
CA ILE A 16 5.84 -13.23 0.72
C ILE A 16 7.05 -14.07 0.34
N VAL A 17 7.53 -14.95 1.23
CA VAL A 17 8.70 -15.81 0.99
C VAL A 17 8.46 -16.76 -0.18
N VAL A 18 7.30 -17.42 -0.20
CA VAL A 18 6.91 -18.31 -1.31
C VAL A 18 6.77 -17.53 -2.61
N GLY A 19 6.18 -16.33 -2.58
CA GLY A 19 6.02 -15.47 -3.75
C GLY A 19 7.35 -15.06 -4.36
N ILE A 20 8.31 -14.62 -3.54
CA ILE A 20 9.67 -14.27 -3.99
C ILE A 20 10.36 -15.50 -4.57
N GLY A 21 10.31 -16.64 -3.88
CA GLY A 21 10.94 -17.88 -4.35
C GLY A 21 10.38 -18.37 -5.68
N LEU A 22 9.05 -18.30 -5.86
CA LEU A 22 8.41 -18.62 -7.14
C LEU A 22 8.77 -17.62 -8.24
N GLY A 23 8.91 -16.33 -7.91
CA GLY A 23 9.35 -15.29 -8.84
C GLY A 23 10.75 -15.53 -9.38
N GLU A 24 11.67 -15.96 -8.53
CA GLU A 24 13.06 -16.32 -8.89
C GLU A 24 13.13 -17.63 -9.69
N LEU A 25 12.32 -18.64 -9.36
CA LEU A 25 12.32 -19.95 -10.03
C LEU A 25 11.62 -19.93 -11.40
N PHE A 26 10.57 -19.11 -11.55
CA PHE A 26 9.77 -19.03 -12.78
C PHE A 26 9.68 -17.58 -13.31
N PRO A 27 10.81 -16.92 -13.60
CA PRO A 27 10.84 -15.49 -13.94
C PRO A 27 10.04 -15.18 -15.21
N VAL A 28 10.03 -16.09 -16.18
CA VAL A 28 9.29 -15.92 -17.44
C VAL A 28 7.78 -15.86 -17.21
N ALA A 29 7.25 -16.70 -16.32
CA ALA A 29 5.82 -16.71 -15.99
C ALA A 29 5.42 -15.42 -15.26
N PHE A 30 6.22 -14.98 -14.29
CA PHE A 30 5.97 -13.74 -13.56
C PHE A 30 6.12 -12.50 -14.46
N GLN A 31 7.09 -12.48 -15.38
CA GLN A 31 7.21 -11.42 -16.38
C GLN A 31 6.03 -11.43 -17.36
N ALA A 32 5.51 -12.60 -17.76
CA ALA A 32 4.32 -12.67 -18.62
C ALA A 32 3.10 -12.05 -17.91
N VAL A 33 2.91 -12.34 -16.62
CA VAL A 33 1.87 -11.72 -15.79
C VAL A 33 2.13 -10.21 -15.58
N GLY A 34 3.40 -9.83 -15.43
CA GLY A 34 3.84 -8.44 -15.35
C GLY A 34 3.52 -7.63 -16.62
N ARG A 35 3.67 -8.26 -17.79
CA ARG A 35 3.37 -7.69 -19.11
C ARG A 35 1.87 -7.60 -19.41
N LEU A 36 1.01 -8.21 -18.59
CA LEU A 36 -0.44 -7.97 -18.64
C LEU A 36 -0.75 -6.60 -18.02
N GLU A 37 -0.17 -5.54 -18.57
CA GLU A 37 -0.39 -4.17 -18.16
C GLU A 37 -0.89 -3.32 -19.33
N ILE A 38 -1.75 -2.36 -19.02
CA ILE A 38 -2.19 -1.33 -19.95
C ILE A 38 -1.82 0.01 -19.31
N ALA A 39 -1.09 0.86 -20.03
CA ALA A 39 -0.66 2.17 -19.54
C ALA A 39 0.04 2.10 -18.15
N HIS A 40 0.95 1.14 -17.97
CA HIS A 40 1.70 0.90 -16.73
C HIS A 40 0.85 0.43 -15.52
N ILE A 41 -0.38 -0.02 -15.77
CA ILE A 41 -1.27 -0.59 -14.75
C ILE A 41 -1.40 -2.09 -14.97
N ASN A 42 -0.88 -2.88 -14.03
CA ASN A 42 -0.96 -4.33 -14.07
C ASN A 42 -2.42 -4.81 -13.88
N LEU A 43 -3.01 -5.41 -14.92
CA LEU A 43 -4.41 -5.83 -14.94
C LEU A 43 -4.73 -6.88 -13.88
N PRO A 44 -3.95 -7.98 -13.73
CA PRO A 44 -4.15 -8.92 -12.62
C PRO A 44 -4.22 -8.26 -11.25
N VAL A 45 -3.25 -7.40 -10.93
CA VAL A 45 -3.20 -6.69 -9.65
C VAL A 45 -4.40 -5.75 -9.50
N ALA A 46 -4.77 -5.02 -10.55
CA ALA A 46 -5.91 -4.12 -10.52
C ALA A 46 -7.23 -4.85 -10.23
N VAL A 47 -7.45 -6.03 -10.82
CA VAL A 47 -8.63 -6.86 -10.56
C VAL A 47 -8.67 -7.33 -9.10
N LEU A 48 -7.53 -7.79 -8.56
CA LEU A 48 -7.43 -8.21 -7.15
C LEU A 48 -7.73 -7.06 -6.19
N ILE A 49 -7.18 -5.87 -6.46
CA ILE A 49 -7.45 -4.66 -5.66
C ILE A 49 -8.95 -4.30 -5.74
N TRP A 50 -9.56 -4.33 -6.93
CA TRP A 50 -10.99 -4.07 -7.09
C TRP A 50 -11.86 -5.06 -6.32
N LEU A 51 -11.49 -6.34 -6.33
CA LEU A 51 -12.16 -7.39 -5.56
C LEU A 51 -12.11 -7.09 -4.05
N MET A 52 -11.02 -6.48 -3.55
CA MET A 52 -10.91 -6.04 -2.16
C MET A 52 -11.71 -4.76 -1.86
N ILE A 53 -11.77 -3.81 -2.80
CA ILE A 53 -12.44 -2.51 -2.61
C ILE A 53 -13.97 -2.65 -2.66
N ILE A 54 -14.53 -3.44 -3.58
CA ILE A 54 -15.99 -3.57 -3.77
C ILE A 54 -16.73 -3.92 -2.47
N PRO A 55 -16.33 -4.95 -1.70
CA PRO A 55 -17.02 -5.31 -0.47
C PRO A 55 -16.98 -4.21 0.60
N MET A 56 -15.92 -3.40 0.63
CA MET A 56 -15.82 -2.27 1.55
C MET A 56 -16.76 -1.14 1.13
N LEU A 57 -16.83 -0.83 -0.16
CA LEU A 57 -17.74 0.20 -0.70
C LEU A 57 -19.21 -0.13 -0.47
N LEU A 58 -19.62 -1.39 -0.63
CA LEU A 58 -21.01 -1.83 -0.41
C LEU A 58 -21.46 -1.71 1.06
N LYS A 59 -20.52 -1.62 2.01
CA LYS A 59 -20.80 -1.43 3.44
C LYS A 59 -20.99 0.04 3.85
N VAL A 60 -20.72 0.99 2.94
CA VAL A 60 -20.85 2.41 3.24
C VAL A 60 -22.34 2.78 3.28
N ASP A 61 -22.81 3.19 4.46
CA ASP A 61 -24.16 3.71 4.65
C ASP A 61 -24.19 5.24 4.45
N PHE A 62 -24.92 5.69 3.44
CA PHE A 62 -25.09 7.12 3.14
C PHE A 62 -25.87 7.88 4.21
N GLY A 63 -26.62 7.20 5.08
CA GLY A 63 -27.27 7.81 6.25
C GLY A 63 -26.25 8.29 7.29
N ALA A 64 -25.16 7.54 7.48
CA ALA A 64 -24.09 7.86 8.43
C ALA A 64 -23.24 9.08 8.00
N LEU A 65 -23.25 9.44 6.72
CA LEU A 65 -22.58 10.65 6.22
C LEU A 65 -23.13 11.94 6.84
N SER A 66 -24.40 11.96 7.28
CA SER A 66 -24.97 13.12 7.97
C SER A 66 -24.32 13.39 9.34
N GLN A 67 -23.87 12.33 10.03
CA GLN A 67 -23.22 12.40 11.34
C GLN A 67 -21.77 12.93 11.27
N VAL A 68 -21.14 12.89 10.09
CA VAL A 68 -19.81 13.47 9.84
C VAL A 68 -19.81 14.97 10.16
N ARG A 69 -20.91 15.67 9.90
CA ARG A 69 -21.04 17.11 10.17
C ARG A 69 -21.11 17.42 11.66
N GLU A 70 -21.69 16.52 12.46
CA GLU A 70 -21.78 16.65 13.91
C GLU A 70 -20.40 16.49 14.57
N HIS A 71 -19.55 15.63 14.01
CA HIS A 71 -18.18 15.38 14.48
C HIS A 71 -17.07 16.04 13.63
N TRP A 72 -17.36 17.19 13.02
CA TRP A 72 -16.47 17.86 12.07
C TRP A 72 -15.06 18.16 12.62
N ARG A 73 -14.93 18.48 13.93
CA ARG A 73 -13.63 18.75 14.56
C ARG A 73 -12.75 17.51 14.62
N GLY A 74 -13.32 16.38 15.03
CA GLY A 74 -12.59 15.12 15.12
C GLY A 74 -12.18 14.62 13.74
N ILE A 75 -13.09 14.69 12.78
CA ILE A 75 -12.84 14.28 11.39
C ILE A 75 -11.82 15.20 10.73
N GLY A 76 -11.88 16.50 10.99
CA GLY A 76 -10.90 17.48 10.50
C GLY A 76 -9.48 17.18 10.98
N VAL A 77 -9.32 16.85 12.26
CA VAL A 77 -8.00 16.46 12.82
C VAL A 77 -7.51 15.15 12.20
N THR A 78 -8.37 14.13 12.10
CA THR A 78 -8.00 12.85 11.48
C THR A 78 -7.61 13.02 10.02
N LEU A 79 -8.36 13.81 9.25
CA LEU A 79 -8.06 14.09 7.85
C LEU A 79 -6.74 14.86 7.71
N PHE A 80 -6.52 15.88 8.55
CA PHE A 80 -5.28 16.63 8.57
C PHE A 80 -4.08 15.74 8.89
N ILE A 81 -4.19 14.87 9.90
CA ILE A 81 -3.10 13.94 10.23
C ILE A 81 -2.87 12.94 9.09
N ASN A 82 -3.94 12.36 8.52
CA ASN A 82 -3.83 11.34 7.49
C ASN A 82 -3.29 11.89 6.16
N TRP A 83 -3.67 13.11 5.76
CA TRP A 83 -3.33 13.67 4.46
C TRP A 83 -2.17 14.67 4.49
N ALA A 84 -1.98 15.41 5.60
CA ALA A 84 -0.91 16.38 5.71
C ALA A 84 0.26 15.88 6.57
N VAL A 85 0.00 15.28 7.73
CA VAL A 85 1.11 14.88 8.61
C VAL A 85 1.78 13.60 8.10
N LYS A 86 1.02 12.55 7.81
CA LYS A 86 1.58 11.23 7.43
C LYS A 86 2.42 11.26 6.14
N PRO A 87 1.95 11.78 5.00
CA PRO A 87 2.71 11.70 3.75
C PRO A 87 3.97 12.56 3.78
N PHE A 88 3.91 13.74 4.40
CA PHE A 88 5.06 14.65 4.50
C PHE A 88 6.09 14.15 5.52
N SER A 89 5.64 13.58 6.65
CA SER A 89 6.55 12.91 7.59
C SER A 89 7.23 11.73 6.90
N MET A 90 6.51 10.95 6.09
CA MET A 90 7.10 9.85 5.33
C MET A 90 8.03 10.32 4.22
N ALA A 91 7.76 11.46 3.59
CA ALA A 91 8.68 12.07 2.63
C ALA A 91 10.00 12.48 3.30
N LEU A 92 9.92 13.11 4.48
CA LEU A 92 11.09 13.50 5.27
C LEU A 92 11.90 12.28 5.72
N LEU A 93 11.22 11.26 6.29
CA LEU A 93 11.85 10.03 6.74
C LEU A 93 12.43 9.23 5.55
N GLY A 94 11.68 9.12 4.45
CA GLY A 94 12.12 8.48 3.23
C GLY A 94 13.38 9.16 2.69
N TRP A 95 13.40 10.48 2.60
CA TRP A 95 14.60 11.23 2.20
C TRP A 95 15.78 10.96 3.15
N LEU A 96 15.57 11.07 4.46
CA LEU A 96 16.64 10.89 5.46
C LEU A 96 17.23 9.47 5.43
N PHE A 97 16.39 8.44 5.45
CA PHE A 97 16.85 7.06 5.49
C PHE A 97 17.33 6.56 4.14
N ILE A 98 16.57 6.78 3.06
CA ILE A 98 16.94 6.29 1.72
C ILE A 98 18.19 7.00 1.21
N ARG A 99 18.27 8.33 1.31
CA ARG A 99 19.44 9.07 0.80
C ARG A 99 20.59 9.18 1.80
N GLY A 100 20.30 9.24 3.09
CA GLY A 100 21.32 9.43 4.12
C GLY A 100 21.99 8.13 4.60
N VAL A 101 21.22 7.05 4.75
CA VAL A 101 21.71 5.80 5.37
C VAL A 101 21.82 4.67 4.35
N PHE A 102 20.78 4.47 3.54
CA PHE A 102 20.68 3.31 2.66
C PHE A 102 21.17 3.56 1.22
N ALA A 103 21.54 4.79 0.87
CA ALA A 103 22.00 5.14 -0.46
C ALA A 103 23.14 4.24 -0.99
N PRO A 104 24.14 3.83 -0.19
CA PRO A 104 25.20 2.94 -0.68
C PRO A 104 24.72 1.51 -0.99
N TYR A 105 23.58 1.09 -0.45
CA TYR A 105 23.03 -0.26 -0.59
C TYR A 105 21.94 -0.36 -1.68
N LEU A 106 21.57 0.77 -2.28
CA LEU A 106 20.47 0.88 -3.23
C LEU A 106 20.96 1.33 -4.61
N PRO A 107 20.32 0.89 -5.70
CA PRO A 107 20.61 1.40 -7.04
C PRO A 107 20.36 2.91 -7.11
N ALA A 108 21.37 3.67 -7.57
CA ALA A 108 21.33 5.13 -7.57
C ALA A 108 20.21 5.71 -8.46
N ASP A 109 19.81 4.99 -9.50
CA ASP A 109 18.74 5.32 -10.43
C ASP A 109 17.33 5.12 -9.83
N GLN A 110 17.19 4.37 -8.74
CA GLN A 110 15.89 4.00 -8.16
C GLN A 110 15.59 4.70 -6.83
N LEU A 111 16.51 5.48 -6.27
CA LEU A 111 16.32 6.15 -4.97
C LEU A 111 15.04 6.99 -4.93
N ASP A 112 14.74 7.71 -6.02
CA ASP A 112 13.52 8.51 -6.13
C ASP A 112 12.25 7.66 -6.23
N ALA A 113 12.33 6.51 -6.91
CA ALA A 113 11.23 5.56 -6.98
C ALA A 113 10.94 4.93 -5.60
N TYR A 114 11.97 4.60 -4.82
CA TYR A 114 11.80 4.11 -3.45
C TYR A 114 11.15 5.16 -2.54
N ILE A 115 11.60 6.41 -2.60
CA ILE A 115 11.00 7.51 -1.81
C ILE A 115 9.55 7.74 -2.24
N ALA A 116 9.27 7.77 -3.55
CA ALA A 116 7.92 7.90 -4.07
C ALA A 116 7.02 6.77 -3.57
N GLY A 117 7.50 5.52 -3.60
CA GLY A 117 6.79 4.36 -3.07
C GLY A 117 6.44 4.50 -1.58
N LEU A 118 7.39 4.96 -0.75
CA LEU A 118 7.15 5.19 0.67
C LEU A 118 6.08 6.26 0.90
N ILE A 119 6.12 7.36 0.13
CA ILE A 119 5.11 8.43 0.23
C ILE A 119 3.73 7.93 -0.21
N LEU A 120 3.65 7.16 -1.30
CA LEU A 120 2.39 6.58 -1.79
C LEU A 120 1.76 5.63 -0.77
N LEU A 121 2.58 4.79 -0.10
CA LEU A 121 2.13 3.91 0.97
C LEU A 121 1.61 4.69 2.18
N ALA A 122 2.24 5.82 2.54
CA ALA A 122 1.78 6.66 3.64
C ALA A 122 0.51 7.48 3.31
N ALA A 123 0.32 7.82 2.03
CA ALA A 123 -0.87 8.50 1.54
C ALA A 123 -2.07 7.55 1.36
N ALA A 124 -1.84 6.23 1.37
CA ALA A 124 -2.92 5.26 1.31
C ALA A 124 -3.86 5.45 2.53
N PRO A 125 -5.19 5.59 2.30
CA PRO A 125 -6.13 5.82 3.38
C PRO A 125 -6.09 4.65 4.36
N CYS A 126 -6.04 4.96 5.64
CA CYS A 126 -6.06 3.96 6.69
C CYS A 126 -7.43 3.28 6.72
N THR A 127 -7.44 1.96 6.66
CA THR A 127 -8.60 1.10 6.98
C THR A 127 -8.80 1.02 8.50
#